data_AF-A0A814MT99-F1
#
_entry.id   AF-A0A814MT99-F1
#
_cell.length_a   1.000
_cell.length_b   1.000
_cell.length_c   1.000
_cell.angle_alpha   90.00
_cell.angle_beta   90.00
_cell.angle_gamma   90.00
#
_symmetry.space_group_name_H-M   'P 1'
#
loop_
_entity.id
_entity.type
_entity.pdbx_description
1 polymer ?
#
loop_
_entity_poly.entity_id
_entity_poly.type
_entity_poly.pdbx_seq_one_letter_code
_entity_poly.pdbx_strand_id
1 'polypeptide(L)'
;MSSCSLSSGLRSLITNTTSLTLDDSQNSYDIVIQFHSAEDLPKMDVIGYADPYFIAKIDDQISFTSTILSNTATPKWDNEKWIVRNIPLNAKLTVTIYDKDDEKILDDYIGEFEILNLINYHAPPKGHKIIGPLKYHSGYFHLSIHSMKSSEQTKDLPPYTFDGPCRYSRHDSFAVGRLTMLNADCVYSTWKINLRRISAFFKPHEQQHWNRKYKAAQAIFGHSPISVASRNAIKLAHKVLYGQTLKHNENGQLTNINDLWKLVFSDPTTQHIKPCIYTYVIDDNTWRFSETDVQFFADLASKHALLANGSEYVRYAGEFHARPKYGWDKCDDEWELVFDNGSGTYAPNSDLLINLKELFLFNFPELNIVTYDYNDPRLKESVTELKRAIEKYKNSTTTVQQLVLNYSSHSV
;
A
#
# COMPACT_ATOMS: atom_id res chain seq x y z
N MET A 1 -61.27 -36.79 33.81
CA MET A 1 -60.26 -37.17 34.82
C MET A 1 -58.96 -37.46 34.10
N SER A 2 -57.88 -36.79 34.51
CA SER A 2 -56.47 -37.23 34.54
C SER A 2 -55.90 -37.96 33.30
N SER A 3 -55.01 -37.37 32.48
CA SER A 3 -53.59 -36.96 32.68
C SER A 3 -52.60 -37.99 32.14
N CYS A 4 -51.63 -37.51 31.34
CA CYS A 4 -50.33 -38.12 30.99
C CYS A 4 -50.36 -39.47 30.23
N SER A 5 -49.44 -39.82 29.34
CA SER A 5 -48.16 -39.29 28.86
C SER A 5 -47.75 -40.17 27.68
N LEU A 6 -47.12 -39.64 26.63
CA LEU A 6 -46.18 -40.43 25.81
C LEU A 6 -45.20 -39.51 25.10
N SER A 7 -43.94 -39.91 25.22
CA SER A 7 -42.70 -39.20 24.97
C SER A 7 -42.42 -38.93 23.48
N SER A 8 -42.05 -37.70 23.15
CA SER A 8 -41.33 -37.36 21.92
C SER A 8 -39.84 -37.23 22.21
N GLY A 9 -39.09 -38.28 21.86
CA GLY A 9 -37.63 -38.23 21.77
C GLY A 9 -37.17 -37.69 20.41
N LEU A 10 -35.97 -37.09 20.43
CA LEU A 10 -35.18 -36.52 19.33
C LEU A 10 -35.50 -35.08 18.90
N ARG A 11 -34.69 -34.13 19.42
CA ARG A 11 -33.81 -33.23 18.63
C ARG A 11 -33.07 -32.27 19.56
N SER A 12 -31.77 -32.50 19.76
CA SER A 12 -30.83 -31.44 20.17
C SER A 12 -29.50 -31.63 19.43
N LEU A 13 -29.41 -31.07 18.23
CA LEU A 13 -28.14 -30.70 17.64
C LEU A 13 -27.95 -29.22 17.96
N ILE A 14 -27.11 -28.97 18.95
CA ILE A 14 -26.70 -27.64 19.40
C ILE A 14 -25.78 -27.08 18.30
N THR A 15 -26.29 -26.15 17.50
CA THR A 15 -25.45 -25.22 16.75
C THR A 15 -24.96 -24.16 17.72
N ASN A 16 -23.68 -24.24 18.10
CA ASN A 16 -22.99 -23.14 18.77
C ASN A 16 -22.79 -22.00 17.75
N THR A 17 -23.80 -21.14 17.63
CA THR A 17 -23.65 -19.84 17.02
C THR A 17 -23.57 -18.85 18.16
N THR A 18 -22.36 -18.42 18.49
CA THR A 18 -22.10 -17.36 19.46
C THR A 18 -22.75 -16.08 18.92
N SER A 19 -23.93 -15.76 19.45
CA SER A 19 -24.61 -14.50 19.20
C SER A 19 -23.80 -13.39 19.85
N LEU A 20 -23.09 -12.60 19.05
CA LEU A 20 -22.54 -11.31 19.47
C LEU A 20 -23.71 -10.44 19.96
N THR A 21 -23.77 -10.21 21.27
CA THR A 21 -24.78 -9.35 21.89
C THR A 21 -24.46 -7.88 21.57
N LEU A 22 -25.52 -7.08 21.36
CA LEU A 22 -25.53 -5.63 21.07
C LEU A 22 -24.85 -4.72 22.13
N ASP A 23 -24.15 -5.29 23.12
CA ASP A 23 -23.50 -4.58 24.22
C ASP A 23 -21.97 -4.41 24.02
N ASP A 24 -21.35 -5.26 23.19
CA ASP A 24 -19.93 -5.12 22.82
C ASP A 24 -19.66 -3.97 21.83
N SER A 25 -20.71 -3.40 21.23
CA SER A 25 -20.60 -2.29 20.28
C SER A 25 -20.34 -0.91 20.91
N GLN A 26 -20.22 -0.80 22.23
CA GLN A 26 -20.02 0.50 22.92
C GLN A 26 -18.61 0.79 23.44
N ASN A 27 -17.69 -0.18 23.44
CA ASN A 27 -16.34 0.01 23.98
C ASN A 27 -15.27 -0.15 22.91
N SER A 28 -15.29 0.72 21.91
CA SER A 28 -14.20 0.85 20.96
C SER A 28 -13.10 1.78 21.47
N TYR A 29 -11.87 1.48 21.07
CA TYR A 29 -10.69 2.24 21.48
C TYR A 29 -9.91 2.71 20.27
N ASP A 30 -9.30 3.88 20.41
CA ASP A 30 -8.29 4.38 19.50
C ASP A 30 -6.92 4.08 20.12
N ILE A 31 -6.00 3.58 19.28
CA ILE A 31 -4.65 3.25 19.71
C ILE A 31 -3.60 4.02 18.92
N VAL A 32 -2.55 4.41 19.65
CA VAL A 32 -1.31 4.92 19.09
C VAL A 32 -0.20 3.98 19.52
N ILE A 33 0.43 3.32 18.56
CA ILE A 33 1.60 2.47 18.77
C ILE A 33 2.81 3.24 18.26
N GLN A 34 3.80 3.42 19.13
CA GLN A 34 5.13 3.89 18.75
C GLN A 34 6.09 2.71 18.86
N PHE A 35 6.69 2.33 17.73
CA PHE A 35 7.74 1.33 17.69
C PHE A 35 9.08 2.06 17.93
N HIS A 36 9.87 1.63 18.91
CA HIS A 36 11.08 2.34 19.33
C HIS A 36 12.33 1.67 18.77
N SER A 37 12.57 0.41 19.13
CA SER A 37 13.82 -0.27 18.80
C SER A 37 13.72 -1.78 19.00
N ALA A 38 14.74 -2.50 18.55
CA ALA A 38 15.06 -3.83 19.05
C ALA A 38 16.53 -3.89 19.47
N GLU A 39 16.89 -4.90 20.25
CA GLU A 39 18.26 -5.13 20.72
C GLU A 39 18.59 -6.62 20.78
N ASP A 40 19.89 -6.93 20.74
CA ASP A 40 20.43 -8.29 20.75
C ASP A 40 19.85 -9.19 19.64
N LEU A 41 19.58 -8.62 18.46
CA LEU A 41 19.17 -9.41 17.31
C LEU A 41 20.31 -10.35 16.86
N PRO A 42 19.99 -11.59 16.46
CA PRO A 42 20.99 -12.53 15.97
C PRO A 42 21.65 -12.01 14.69
N LYS A 43 22.90 -12.42 14.45
CA LYS A 43 23.51 -12.27 13.14
C LYS A 43 22.84 -13.24 12.17
N MET A 44 22.43 -12.72 11.04
CA MET A 44 21.75 -13.48 10.00
C MET A 44 22.58 -13.54 8.72
N ASP A 45 23.38 -12.51 8.43
CA ASP A 45 24.32 -12.48 7.32
C ASP A 45 25.69 -13.12 7.59
N VAL A 46 26.30 -13.66 6.53
CA VAL A 46 27.66 -14.23 6.56
C VAL A 46 28.71 -13.15 6.84
N ILE A 47 28.49 -11.93 6.35
CA ILE A 47 29.35 -10.76 6.56
C ILE A 47 28.47 -9.60 7.03
N GLY A 48 28.60 -9.22 8.31
CA GLY A 48 27.84 -8.11 8.89
C GLY A 48 26.90 -8.54 10.02
N TYR A 49 25.94 -7.67 10.32
CA TYR A 49 24.74 -7.92 11.10
C TYR A 49 23.54 -7.91 10.16
N ALA A 50 22.38 -8.34 10.67
CA ALA A 50 21.11 -8.28 9.93
C ALA A 50 20.78 -6.86 9.44
N ASP A 51 19.94 -6.81 8.42
CA ASP A 51 19.19 -5.66 7.90
C ASP A 51 17.72 -5.73 8.39
N PRO A 52 17.45 -5.48 9.69
CA PRO A 52 16.16 -5.75 10.29
C PRO A 52 15.03 -4.82 9.83
N TYR A 53 13.84 -5.41 9.68
CA TYR A 53 12.55 -4.72 9.64
C TYR A 53 11.48 -5.56 10.34
N PHE A 54 10.31 -4.97 10.62
CA PHE A 54 9.20 -5.70 11.21
C PHE A 54 7.89 -5.50 10.47
N ILE A 55 7.01 -6.49 10.60
CA ILE A 55 5.60 -6.44 10.22
C ILE A 55 4.78 -6.59 11.50
N ALA A 56 4.00 -5.56 11.81
CA ALA A 56 3.06 -5.54 12.91
C ALA A 56 1.64 -5.73 12.37
N LYS A 57 0.83 -6.57 13.01
CA LYS A 57 -0.55 -6.83 12.61
C LYS A 57 -1.48 -6.79 13.81
N ILE A 58 -2.66 -6.21 13.63
CA ILE A 58 -3.74 -6.27 14.62
C ILE A 58 -4.83 -7.20 14.08
N ASP A 59 -5.06 -8.32 14.78
CA ASP A 59 -6.06 -9.36 14.45
C ASP A 59 -6.06 -9.84 12.99
N ASP A 60 -4.91 -9.75 12.31
CA ASP A 60 -4.74 -9.96 10.87
C ASP A 60 -5.66 -9.07 9.97
N GLN A 61 -6.35 -8.08 10.55
CA GLN A 61 -7.24 -7.16 9.83
C GLN A 61 -6.49 -5.98 9.22
N ILE A 62 -5.45 -5.51 9.90
CA ILE A 62 -4.64 -4.36 9.47
C ILE A 62 -3.16 -4.62 9.79
N SER A 63 -2.28 -4.16 8.90
CA SER A 63 -0.84 -4.35 9.02
C SER A 63 -0.06 -3.06 8.88
N PHE A 64 1.08 -3.00 9.54
CA PHE A 64 2.10 -1.97 9.44
C PHE A 64 3.44 -2.63 9.16
N THR A 65 4.23 -2.04 8.27
CA THR A 65 5.58 -2.51 7.95
C THR A 65 6.57 -1.38 8.18
N SER A 66 7.63 -1.62 8.95
CA SER A 66 8.66 -0.62 9.21
C SER A 66 9.54 -0.38 7.99
N THR A 67 10.35 0.68 8.06
CA THR A 67 11.57 0.79 7.25
C THR A 67 12.55 -0.31 7.64
N ILE A 68 13.40 -0.67 6.68
CA ILE A 68 14.57 -1.52 6.90
C ILE A 68 15.72 -0.64 7.37
N LEU A 69 16.47 -1.13 8.37
CA LEU A 69 17.67 -0.48 8.87
C LEU A 69 18.86 -1.38 8.58
N SER A 70 19.90 -0.83 7.98
CA SER A 70 21.00 -1.65 7.49
C SER A 70 22.02 -2.04 8.57
N ASN A 71 22.49 -3.28 8.50
CA ASN A 71 23.66 -3.82 9.18
C ASN A 71 23.70 -3.47 10.68
N THR A 72 22.64 -3.83 11.41
CA THR A 72 22.50 -3.51 12.83
C THR A 72 21.80 -4.61 13.63
N ALA A 73 22.36 -4.94 14.79
CA ALA A 73 21.70 -5.80 15.79
C ALA A 73 20.84 -5.00 16.79
N THR A 74 20.90 -3.67 16.74
CA THR A 74 20.18 -2.76 17.64
C THR A 74 19.42 -1.69 16.84
N PRO A 75 18.46 -2.07 15.99
CA PRO A 75 17.71 -1.12 15.15
C PRO A 75 16.92 -0.12 15.99
N LYS A 76 16.80 1.12 15.49
CA LYS A 76 16.01 2.21 16.07
C LYS A 76 15.04 2.78 15.04
N TRP A 77 13.75 2.64 15.31
CA TRP A 77 12.65 3.04 14.43
C TRP A 77 11.93 4.29 14.98
N ASP A 78 12.68 5.32 15.35
CA ASP A 78 12.17 6.49 16.10
C ASP A 78 10.97 7.20 15.43
N ASN A 79 10.82 7.07 14.11
CA ASN A 79 9.74 7.69 13.33
C ASN A 79 8.57 6.76 13.01
N GLU A 80 8.57 5.51 13.48
CA GLU A 80 7.55 4.52 13.15
C GLU A 80 6.37 4.57 14.14
N LYS A 81 5.37 5.36 13.74
CA LYS A 81 4.13 5.57 14.49
C LYS A 81 2.93 5.02 13.73
N TRP A 82 2.12 4.23 14.42
CA TRP A 82 0.90 3.66 13.88
C TRP A 82 -0.31 4.09 14.70
N ILE A 83 -1.30 4.68 14.02
CA ILE A 83 -2.54 5.15 14.64
C ILE A 83 -3.68 4.38 14.00
N VAL A 84 -4.44 3.66 14.83
CA VAL A 84 -5.60 2.86 14.40
C VAL A 84 -6.79 3.21 15.26
N ARG A 85 -7.93 3.42 14.61
CA ARG A 85 -9.20 3.83 15.23
C ARG A 85 -10.12 2.64 15.35
N ASN A 86 -10.98 2.71 16.36
CA ASN A 86 -12.07 1.77 16.58
C ASN A 86 -11.57 0.30 16.62
N ILE A 87 -10.58 0.01 17.46
CA ILE A 87 -10.16 -1.36 17.70
C ILE A 87 -11.04 -2.02 18.77
N PRO A 88 -11.34 -3.33 18.67
CA PRO A 88 -12.02 -4.08 19.72
C PRO A 88 -11.22 -4.19 21.03
N LEU A 89 -11.93 -4.42 22.14
CA LEU A 89 -11.33 -4.55 23.47
C LEU A 89 -10.30 -5.68 23.59
N ASN A 90 -10.55 -6.80 22.90
CA ASN A 90 -9.74 -8.01 22.92
C ASN A 90 -8.78 -8.11 21.72
N ALA A 91 -8.54 -7.00 21.03
CA ALA A 91 -7.65 -6.97 19.89
C ALA A 91 -6.22 -7.37 20.29
N LYS A 92 -5.58 -8.17 19.44
CA LYS A 92 -4.21 -8.67 19.60
C LYS A 92 -3.28 -8.02 18.60
N LEU A 93 -2.09 -7.62 19.07
CA LEU A 93 -0.97 -7.27 18.19
C LEU A 93 0.01 -8.44 18.07
N THR A 94 0.33 -8.82 16.83
CA THR A 94 1.46 -9.71 16.52
C THR A 94 2.52 -8.90 15.80
N VAL A 95 3.78 -8.98 16.26
CA VAL A 95 4.92 -8.32 15.63
C VAL A 95 5.92 -9.39 15.22
N THR A 96 6.21 -9.44 13.92
CA THR A 96 7.18 -10.37 13.33
C THR A 96 8.36 -9.60 12.77
N ILE A 97 9.57 -10.03 13.09
CA ILE A 97 10.83 -9.40 12.69
C ILE A 97 11.50 -10.27 11.63
N TYR A 98 12.01 -9.61 10.59
CA TYR A 98 12.70 -10.22 9.47
C TYR A 98 14.04 -9.54 9.23
N ASP A 99 14.93 -10.28 8.59
CA ASP A 99 16.19 -9.81 8.03
C ASP A 99 16.08 -9.67 6.52
N LYS A 100 16.36 -8.49 5.99
CA LYS A 100 16.27 -8.21 4.56
C LYS A 100 17.54 -8.71 3.86
N ASP A 101 17.37 -9.62 2.90
CA ASP A 101 18.45 -10.02 2.00
C ASP A 101 18.05 -9.71 0.55
N ASP A 102 18.74 -8.76 -0.08
CA ASP A 102 18.47 -8.33 -1.46
C ASP A 102 18.77 -9.43 -2.50
N GLU A 103 19.57 -10.46 -2.15
CA GLU A 103 19.88 -11.59 -3.03
C GLU A 103 18.83 -12.71 -2.95
N LYS A 104 18.00 -12.72 -1.90
CA LYS A 104 16.94 -13.73 -1.72
C LYS A 104 15.57 -13.19 -2.08
N ILE A 105 14.73 -14.08 -2.62
CA ILE A 105 13.31 -13.77 -2.85
C ILE A 105 12.55 -13.70 -1.52
N LEU A 106 12.94 -14.50 -0.53
CA LEU A 106 12.32 -14.54 0.80
C LEU A 106 13.31 -14.02 1.82
N ASP A 107 12.86 -13.04 2.60
CA ASP A 107 13.60 -12.47 3.71
C ASP A 107 13.66 -13.48 4.88
N ASP A 108 14.75 -13.46 5.63
CA ASP A 108 15.01 -14.44 6.68
C ASP A 108 14.21 -14.10 7.96
N TYR A 109 13.51 -15.08 8.51
CA TYR A 109 12.70 -14.90 9.72
C TYR A 109 13.59 -14.85 10.96
N ILE A 110 13.53 -13.76 11.73
CA ILE A 110 14.29 -13.60 12.98
C ILE A 110 13.48 -14.12 14.18
N GLY A 111 12.20 -13.74 14.25
CA GLY A 111 11.33 -14.10 15.36
C GLY A 111 10.09 -13.23 15.46
N GLU A 112 9.24 -13.53 16.44
CA GLU A 112 7.99 -12.81 16.67
C GLU A 112 7.63 -12.73 18.16
N PHE A 113 6.67 -11.87 18.48
CA PHE A 113 6.00 -11.83 19.77
C PHE A 113 4.56 -11.34 19.63
N GLU A 114 3.74 -11.57 20.65
CA GLU A 114 2.34 -11.17 20.68
C GLU A 114 1.99 -10.37 21.94
N ILE A 115 1.10 -9.39 21.78
CA ILE A 115 0.47 -8.64 22.85
C ILE A 115 -1.04 -8.88 22.77
N LEU A 116 -1.56 -9.66 23.72
CA LEU A 116 -2.96 -10.11 23.73
C LEU A 116 -3.97 -9.06 24.22
N ASN A 117 -3.50 -7.99 24.87
CA ASN A 117 -4.36 -6.92 25.37
C ASN A 117 -3.71 -5.57 25.10
N LEU A 118 -4.19 -4.91 24.05
CA LEU A 118 -3.70 -3.58 23.63
C LEU A 118 -4.24 -2.45 24.50
N ILE A 119 -5.39 -2.64 25.14
CA ILE A 119 -6.07 -1.60 25.89
C ILE A 119 -5.43 -1.39 27.25
N ASN A 120 -5.17 -2.46 27.99
CA ASN A 120 -4.51 -2.43 29.29
C ASN A 120 -3.03 -2.82 29.17
N TYR A 121 -2.37 -2.29 28.14
CA TYR A 121 -0.98 -2.61 27.85
C TYR A 121 -0.04 -1.99 28.90
N HIS A 122 0.90 -2.81 29.38
CA HIS A 122 2.03 -2.38 30.18
C HIS A 122 3.32 -2.91 29.54
N ALA A 123 4.26 -1.99 29.27
CA ALA A 123 5.54 -2.36 28.68
C ALA A 123 6.37 -3.21 29.67
N PRO A 124 6.91 -4.36 29.26
CA PRO A 124 7.85 -5.11 30.09
C PRO A 124 9.13 -4.31 30.35
N PRO A 125 9.75 -4.39 31.55
CA PRO A 125 10.95 -3.60 31.88
C PRO A 125 12.15 -3.82 30.94
N LYS A 126 12.25 -5.00 30.33
CA LYS A 126 13.32 -5.37 29.38
C LYS A 126 12.85 -5.37 27.92
N GLY A 127 11.64 -4.92 27.63
CA GLY A 127 11.02 -5.09 26.32
C GLY A 127 10.43 -6.48 26.10
N HIS A 128 9.79 -6.67 24.96
CA HIS A 128 9.15 -7.92 24.54
C HIS A 128 10.18 -8.91 24.03
N LYS A 129 10.18 -10.11 24.59
CA LYS A 129 11.09 -11.18 24.17
C LYS A 129 10.71 -11.65 22.76
N ILE A 130 11.65 -11.58 21.83
CA ILE A 130 11.49 -12.07 20.46
C ILE A 130 11.73 -13.59 20.44
N ILE A 131 10.76 -14.34 19.93
CA ILE A 131 10.80 -15.79 19.85
C ILE A 131 11.09 -16.22 18.41
N GLY A 132 12.32 -16.70 18.19
CA GLY A 132 12.78 -17.19 16.89
C GLY A 132 12.38 -18.64 16.60
N PRO A 133 12.90 -19.19 15.49
CA PRO A 133 12.75 -20.60 15.15
C PRO A 133 13.15 -21.51 16.31
N LEU A 134 12.45 -22.65 16.45
CA LEU A 134 12.68 -23.62 17.54
C LEU A 134 12.55 -23.00 18.96
N LYS A 135 11.84 -21.88 19.08
CA LYS A 135 11.64 -21.12 20.33
C LYS A 135 12.93 -20.56 20.95
N TYR A 136 13.96 -20.36 20.13
CA TYR A 136 15.16 -19.66 20.57
C TYR A 136 14.87 -18.19 20.88
N HIS A 137 15.67 -17.59 21.76
CA HIS A 137 15.55 -16.18 22.10
C HIS A 137 16.33 -15.30 21.11
N SER A 138 15.63 -14.48 20.33
CA SER A 138 16.22 -13.64 19.28
C SER A 138 16.29 -12.15 19.65
N GLY A 139 16.48 -11.83 20.93
CA GLY A 139 16.59 -10.45 21.42
C GLY A 139 15.29 -9.88 21.99
N TYR A 140 15.27 -8.56 22.21
CA TYR A 140 14.14 -7.83 22.79
C TYR A 140 13.63 -6.73 21.85
N PHE A 141 12.33 -6.49 21.87
CA PHE A 141 11.67 -5.43 21.10
C PHE A 141 11.00 -4.41 22.04
N HIS A 142 11.17 -3.13 21.74
CA HIS A 142 10.71 -2.02 22.56
C HIS A 142 9.63 -1.21 21.80
N LEU A 143 8.45 -1.08 22.41
CA LEU A 143 7.35 -0.26 21.89
C LEU A 143 6.49 0.31 23.03
N SER A 144 5.80 1.41 22.75
CA SER A 144 4.74 1.94 23.62
C SER A 144 3.38 1.92 22.92
N ILE A 145 2.34 1.61 23.67
CA ILE A 145 0.95 1.64 23.21
C ILE A 145 0.20 2.59 24.12
N HIS A 146 -0.46 3.58 23.52
CA HIS A 146 -1.38 4.47 24.19
C HIS A 146 -2.78 4.17 23.67
N SER A 147 -3.64 3.65 24.57
CA SER A 147 -5.04 3.36 24.29
C SER A 147 -5.93 4.45 24.89
N MET A 148 -6.97 4.82 24.15
CA MET A 148 -7.96 5.81 24.58
C MET A 148 -9.33 5.32 24.11
N LYS A 149 -10.39 5.55 24.89
CA LYS A 149 -11.75 5.30 24.40
C LYS A 149 -12.00 6.13 23.14
N SER A 150 -12.63 5.55 22.13
CA SER A 150 -12.92 6.26 20.88
C SER A 150 -13.82 7.47 21.15
N SER A 151 -13.49 8.59 20.50
CA SER A 151 -14.20 9.86 20.61
C SER A 151 -15.48 9.86 19.78
N GLU A 152 -16.34 10.86 19.96
CA GLU A 152 -17.51 11.07 19.09
C GLU A 152 -17.16 11.17 17.60
N GLN A 153 -15.95 11.65 17.27
CA GLN A 153 -15.48 11.78 15.88
C GLN A 153 -14.93 10.46 15.30
N THR A 154 -14.59 9.50 16.15
CA THR A 154 -13.90 8.26 15.74
C THR A 154 -14.70 7.00 16.02
N LYS A 155 -15.71 7.05 16.89
CA LYS A 155 -16.58 5.92 17.24
C LYS A 155 -17.38 5.37 16.06
N ASP A 156 -17.74 6.23 15.11
CA ASP A 156 -18.55 5.88 13.93
C ASP A 156 -17.68 5.45 12.73
N LEU A 157 -16.35 5.54 12.86
CA LEU A 157 -15.45 5.00 11.85
C LEU A 157 -15.58 3.47 11.82
N PRO A 158 -15.35 2.81 10.68
CA PRO A 158 -15.25 1.36 10.66
C PRO A 158 -14.18 0.83 11.62
N PRO A 159 -14.31 -0.42 12.11
CA PRO A 159 -13.26 -1.03 12.91
C PRO A 159 -11.94 -1.12 12.15
N TYR A 160 -10.82 -1.04 12.89
CA TYR A 160 -9.47 -1.11 12.34
C TYR A 160 -9.15 -0.02 11.30
N THR A 161 -9.74 1.18 11.42
CA THR A 161 -9.46 2.27 10.49
C THR A 161 -8.06 2.86 10.73
N PHE A 162 -7.20 2.80 9.71
CA PHE A 162 -5.91 3.51 9.72
C PHE A 162 -6.11 5.03 9.75
N ASP A 163 -5.40 5.71 10.64
CA ASP A 163 -5.45 7.17 10.78
C ASP A 163 -4.09 7.78 11.16
N GLY A 164 -3.01 7.10 10.77
CA GLY A 164 -1.63 7.49 11.06
C GLY A 164 -1.03 8.44 10.01
N PRO A 165 0.29 8.73 10.10
CA PRO A 165 1.00 9.52 9.10
C PRO A 165 0.94 8.90 7.70
N CYS A 166 0.79 9.73 6.67
CA CYS A 166 0.81 9.29 5.27
C CYS A 166 2.23 8.92 4.85
N ARG A 167 2.66 7.69 5.16
CA ARG A 167 3.97 7.16 4.75
C ARG A 167 3.96 6.86 3.25
N TYR A 168 5.06 7.18 2.58
CA TYR A 168 5.27 6.77 1.19
C TYR A 168 6.53 5.92 1.06
N SER A 169 6.51 5.05 0.06
CA SER A 169 7.68 4.34 -0.43
C SER A 169 7.67 4.36 -1.95
N ARG A 170 8.82 4.64 -2.55
CA ARG A 170 9.09 4.49 -3.97
C ARG A 170 10.08 3.33 -4.16
N HIS A 171 9.76 2.45 -5.11
CA HIS A 171 10.59 1.30 -5.44
C HIS A 171 10.98 1.41 -6.90
N ASP A 172 12.28 1.57 -7.14
CA ASP A 172 12.87 1.62 -8.48
C ASP A 172 13.46 0.24 -8.81
N SER A 173 12.76 -0.54 -9.63
CA SER A 173 13.20 -1.91 -9.94
C SER A 173 13.94 -1.98 -11.27
N PHE A 174 15.22 -2.33 -11.21
CA PHE A 174 16.08 -2.63 -12.37
C PHE A 174 16.05 -4.11 -12.76
N ALA A 175 15.73 -4.99 -11.79
CA ALA A 175 15.76 -6.45 -11.96
C ALA A 175 14.60 -7.00 -12.79
N VAL A 176 13.57 -6.20 -12.98
CA VAL A 176 12.35 -6.58 -13.70
C VAL A 176 12.62 -6.94 -15.16
N GLY A 177 13.51 -6.21 -15.85
CA GLY A 177 13.90 -6.54 -17.23
C GLY A 177 14.49 -7.94 -17.36
N ARG A 178 15.23 -8.42 -16.34
CA ARG A 178 15.82 -9.76 -16.32
C ARG A 178 14.81 -10.88 -16.05
N LEU A 179 13.70 -10.59 -15.37
CA LEU A 179 12.61 -11.55 -15.12
C LEU A 179 11.70 -11.76 -16.33
N THR A 180 11.64 -10.82 -17.28
CA THR A 180 10.69 -10.85 -18.40
C THR A 180 11.29 -11.19 -19.76
N MET A 181 12.53 -11.69 -19.84
CA MET A 181 13.22 -11.94 -21.13
C MET A 181 13.31 -10.70 -22.04
N LEU A 182 13.15 -9.49 -21.50
CA LEU A 182 13.28 -8.23 -22.22
C LEU A 182 14.70 -7.67 -21.98
N ASN A 183 15.47 -7.52 -23.06
CA ASN A 183 16.80 -6.91 -23.06
C ASN A 183 16.73 -5.37 -22.88
N ALA A 184 16.26 -4.89 -21.73
CA ALA A 184 16.34 -3.47 -21.41
C ALA A 184 16.55 -3.22 -19.92
N ASP A 185 17.57 -2.42 -19.61
CA ASP A 185 17.79 -1.74 -18.33
C ASP A 185 16.74 -0.62 -18.14
N CYS A 186 15.46 -0.99 -18.05
CA CYS A 186 14.39 -0.03 -17.80
C CYS A 186 14.20 0.12 -16.29
N VAL A 187 14.51 1.30 -15.75
CA VAL A 187 14.18 1.66 -14.36
C VAL A 187 12.69 1.87 -14.28
N TYR A 188 12.02 1.04 -13.49
CA TYR A 188 10.58 1.13 -13.30
C TYR A 188 10.27 1.57 -11.87
N SER A 189 9.60 2.72 -11.75
CA SER A 189 9.22 3.31 -10.47
C SER A 189 7.79 2.95 -10.10
N THR A 190 7.62 2.40 -8.91
CA THR A 190 6.31 2.24 -8.26
C THR A 190 6.24 3.03 -6.99
N TRP A 191 5.06 3.54 -6.69
CA TRP A 191 4.78 4.23 -5.45
C TRP A 191 3.73 3.46 -4.65
N LYS A 192 3.87 3.54 -3.34
CA LYS A 192 2.90 3.08 -2.36
C LYS A 192 2.80 4.16 -1.28
N ILE A 193 1.61 4.70 -1.10
CA ILE A 193 1.31 5.76 -0.13
C ILE A 193 0.21 5.26 0.79
N ASN A 194 0.43 5.31 2.10
CA ASN A 194 -0.63 5.06 3.07
C ASN A 194 -1.60 6.25 3.10
N LEU A 195 -2.89 5.99 2.88
CA LEU A 195 -3.93 7.02 3.00
C LEU A 195 -4.77 6.77 4.25
N ARG A 196 -5.08 7.83 4.97
CA ARG A 196 -5.90 7.82 6.17
C ARG A 196 -7.36 7.58 5.80
N ARG A 197 -8.01 6.75 6.61
CA ARG A 197 -9.46 6.56 6.66
C ARG A 197 -10.12 6.15 5.35
N ILE A 198 -9.44 5.38 4.49
CA ILE A 198 -10.03 4.86 3.25
C ILE A 198 -11.39 4.20 3.51
N SER A 199 -11.50 3.38 4.57
CA SER A 199 -12.75 2.70 4.93
C SER A 199 -13.91 3.63 5.30
N ALA A 200 -13.64 4.89 5.67
CA ALA A 200 -14.67 5.88 5.95
C ALA A 200 -15.33 6.37 4.65
N PHE A 201 -14.56 6.51 3.57
CA PHE A 201 -15.00 6.97 2.24
C PHE A 201 -15.47 5.81 1.36
N PHE A 202 -14.79 4.66 1.42
CA PHE A 202 -15.17 3.44 0.71
C PHE A 202 -15.55 2.39 1.74
N LYS A 203 -16.86 2.18 1.95
CA LYS A 203 -17.30 1.32 3.05
C LYS A 203 -16.74 -0.10 2.90
N PRO A 204 -16.48 -0.83 4.00
CA PRO A 204 -15.90 -2.18 3.93
C PRO A 204 -16.61 -3.15 2.97
N HIS A 205 -17.93 -3.01 2.80
CA HIS A 205 -18.74 -3.84 1.91
C HIS A 205 -18.79 -3.35 0.44
N GLU A 206 -18.32 -2.14 0.13
CA GLU A 206 -18.35 -1.54 -1.21
C GLU A 206 -17.10 -1.88 -2.05
N GLN A 207 -16.62 -3.12 -1.94
CA GLN A 207 -15.45 -3.58 -2.69
C GLN A 207 -15.74 -3.72 -4.18
N GLN A 208 -14.81 -3.25 -5.01
CA GLN A 208 -14.87 -3.36 -6.46
C GLN A 208 -14.21 -4.67 -6.88
N HIS A 209 -15.05 -5.66 -7.18
CA HIS A 209 -14.61 -6.97 -7.66
C HIS A 209 -14.08 -6.86 -9.10
N TRP A 210 -13.14 -7.73 -9.49
CA TRP A 210 -12.64 -7.80 -10.87
C TRP A 210 -13.77 -7.96 -11.91
N ASN A 211 -13.58 -7.34 -13.07
CA ASN A 211 -14.52 -7.28 -14.17
C ASN A 211 -14.67 -8.64 -14.87
N ARG A 212 -15.72 -9.37 -14.50
CA ARG A 212 -16.05 -10.68 -15.07
C ARG A 212 -16.37 -10.66 -16.57
N LYS A 213 -16.60 -9.50 -17.18
CA LYS A 213 -16.85 -9.37 -18.62
C LYS A 213 -15.58 -9.13 -19.44
N TYR A 214 -14.44 -8.87 -18.79
CA TYR A 214 -13.18 -8.55 -19.45
C TYR A 214 -12.29 -9.78 -19.60
N LYS A 215 -11.96 -10.14 -20.85
CA LYS A 215 -11.20 -11.37 -21.17
C LYS A 215 -9.84 -11.43 -20.47
N ALA A 216 -9.10 -10.32 -20.40
CA ALA A 216 -7.80 -10.32 -19.72
C ALA A 216 -7.94 -10.53 -18.21
N ALA A 217 -8.98 -9.97 -17.57
CA ALA A 217 -9.27 -10.25 -16.16
C ALA A 217 -9.71 -11.70 -15.93
N GLN A 218 -10.52 -12.28 -16.83
CA GLN A 218 -10.87 -13.71 -16.79
C GLN A 218 -9.65 -14.61 -16.91
N ALA A 219 -8.67 -14.24 -17.76
CA ALA A 219 -7.43 -15.00 -17.90
C ALA A 219 -6.65 -15.06 -16.57
N ILE A 220 -6.71 -14.00 -15.77
CA ILE A 220 -6.06 -13.91 -14.46
C ILE A 220 -6.90 -14.59 -13.38
N PHE A 221 -8.14 -14.16 -13.18
CA PHE A 221 -8.97 -14.55 -12.03
C PHE A 221 -9.89 -15.75 -12.30
N GLY A 222 -9.80 -16.34 -13.49
CA GLY A 222 -10.50 -17.57 -13.81
C GLY A 222 -10.06 -18.77 -12.96
N HIS A 223 -10.78 -19.88 -13.10
CA HIS A 223 -10.51 -21.11 -12.37
C HIS A 223 -9.60 -22.09 -13.13
N SER A 224 -9.12 -21.70 -14.32
CA SER A 224 -8.26 -22.58 -15.12
C SER A 224 -6.85 -22.70 -14.51
N PRO A 225 -6.13 -23.81 -14.76
CA PRO A 225 -4.72 -23.92 -14.35
C PRO A 225 -3.85 -22.77 -14.88
N ILE A 226 -4.13 -22.28 -16.09
CA ILE A 226 -3.46 -21.13 -16.70
C ILE A 226 -3.72 -19.86 -15.87
N SER A 227 -4.94 -19.69 -15.38
CA SER A 227 -5.31 -18.54 -14.52
C SER A 227 -4.62 -18.58 -13.17
N VAL A 228 -4.50 -19.75 -12.55
CA VAL A 228 -3.72 -19.93 -11.31
C VAL A 228 -2.25 -19.57 -11.54
N ALA A 229 -1.66 -20.04 -12.63
CA ALA A 229 -0.28 -19.71 -13.00
C ALA A 229 -0.11 -18.20 -13.22
N SER A 230 -1.06 -17.56 -13.92
CA SER A 230 -1.07 -16.11 -14.15
C SER A 230 -1.14 -15.32 -12.85
N ARG A 231 -2.00 -15.69 -11.89
CA ARG A 231 -2.05 -15.04 -10.57
C ARG A 231 -0.76 -15.20 -9.79
N ASN A 232 -0.15 -16.38 -9.82
CA ASN A 232 1.11 -16.61 -9.12
C ASN A 232 2.25 -15.79 -9.74
N ALA A 233 2.31 -15.69 -11.06
CA ALA A 233 3.25 -14.83 -11.77
C ALA A 233 3.04 -13.34 -11.39
N ILE A 234 1.78 -12.87 -11.33
CA ILE A 234 1.44 -11.52 -10.89
C ILE A 234 1.88 -11.27 -9.45
N LYS A 235 1.63 -12.20 -8.53
CA LYS A 235 2.07 -12.07 -7.12
C LYS A 235 3.59 -12.03 -7.00
N LEU A 236 4.29 -12.86 -7.78
CA LEU A 236 5.75 -12.85 -7.81
C LEU A 236 6.29 -11.53 -8.36
N ALA A 237 5.74 -11.06 -9.48
CA ALA A 237 6.10 -9.78 -10.06
C ALA A 237 5.81 -8.62 -9.09
N HIS A 238 4.65 -8.62 -8.42
CA HIS A 238 4.30 -7.64 -7.40
C HIS A 238 5.33 -7.63 -6.27
N LYS A 239 5.73 -8.81 -5.80
CA LYS A 239 6.73 -8.96 -4.75
C LYS A 239 8.11 -8.45 -5.16
N VAL A 240 8.50 -8.62 -6.43
CA VAL A 240 9.75 -8.05 -6.95
C VAL A 240 9.67 -6.52 -7.08
N LEU A 241 8.50 -6.00 -7.45
CA LEU A 241 8.29 -4.56 -7.63
C LEU A 241 8.25 -3.78 -6.32
N TYR A 242 7.52 -4.29 -5.34
CA TYR A 242 7.38 -3.70 -4.02
C TYR A 242 8.30 -4.33 -2.98
N GLY A 243 9.21 -5.20 -3.44
CA GLY A 243 10.23 -5.80 -2.62
C GLY A 243 11.08 -4.69 -2.06
N GLN A 244 11.09 -4.54 -0.74
CA GLN A 244 11.91 -3.52 -0.14
C GLN A 244 13.37 -3.86 -0.43
N THR A 245 14.13 -2.98 -1.08
CA THR A 245 15.57 -3.17 -1.31
C THR A 245 16.36 -2.08 -0.60
N LEU A 246 17.57 -2.39 -0.16
CA LEU A 246 18.41 -1.43 0.55
C LEU A 246 19.01 -0.36 -0.38
N LYS A 247 19.13 -0.67 -1.68
CA LYS A 247 19.86 0.16 -2.65
C LYS A 247 18.98 1.08 -3.50
N HIS A 248 17.68 0.79 -3.65
CA HIS A 248 16.84 1.46 -4.66
C HIS A 248 15.46 1.93 -4.16
N ASN A 249 15.35 2.16 -2.85
CA ASN A 249 14.11 2.54 -2.22
C ASN A 249 14.18 3.90 -1.54
N GLU A 250 13.28 4.80 -1.92
CA GLU A 250 13.03 6.03 -1.17
C GLU A 250 11.83 5.79 -0.26
N ASN A 251 11.90 6.23 0.99
CA ASN A 251 10.78 6.18 1.91
C ASN A 251 10.72 7.46 2.75
N GLY A 252 9.54 7.78 3.24
CA GLY A 252 9.34 8.96 4.06
C GLY A 252 7.88 9.17 4.47
N GLN A 253 7.60 10.36 4.95
CA GLN A 253 6.25 10.79 5.33
C GLN A 253 5.85 12.01 4.50
N LEU A 254 4.64 12.00 3.99
CA LEU A 254 4.02 13.15 3.35
C LEU A 254 3.28 13.93 4.43
N THR A 255 3.77 15.14 4.74
CA THR A 255 3.19 16.01 5.77
C THR A 255 2.26 17.06 5.17
N ASN A 256 2.46 17.41 3.90
CA ASN A 256 1.72 18.43 3.20
C ASN A 256 1.68 18.15 1.69
N ILE A 257 0.95 18.98 0.94
CA ILE A 257 0.79 18.82 -0.51
C ILE A 257 2.08 19.07 -1.31
N ASN A 258 2.98 19.92 -0.83
CA ASN A 258 4.25 20.19 -1.50
C ASN A 258 5.18 18.97 -1.44
N ASP A 259 5.11 18.19 -0.35
CA ASP A 259 5.84 16.92 -0.25
C ASP A 259 5.36 15.96 -1.34
N LEU A 260 4.04 15.89 -1.58
CA LEU A 260 3.48 15.05 -2.64
C LEU A 260 4.00 15.50 -4.02
N TRP A 261 3.95 16.79 -4.35
CA TRP A 261 4.46 17.28 -5.63
C TRP A 261 5.96 16.99 -5.81
N LYS A 262 6.78 17.33 -4.81
CA LYS A 262 8.25 17.22 -4.88
C LYS A 262 8.76 15.80 -4.87
N LEU A 263 8.19 14.93 -4.05
CA LEU A 263 8.74 13.58 -3.79
C LEU A 263 8.11 12.52 -4.71
N VAL A 264 6.97 12.82 -5.33
CA VAL A 264 6.24 11.85 -6.16
C VAL A 264 6.19 12.26 -7.63
N PHE A 265 5.93 13.53 -7.93
CA PHE A 265 5.60 13.96 -9.29
C PHE A 265 6.71 14.74 -10.00
N SER A 266 7.65 15.32 -9.26
CA SER A 266 8.79 16.02 -9.83
C SER A 266 9.84 15.04 -10.39
N ASP A 267 10.34 15.35 -11.58
CA ASP A 267 11.53 14.69 -12.13
C ASP A 267 12.76 15.13 -11.33
N PRO A 268 13.59 14.21 -10.78
CA PRO A 268 14.74 14.58 -9.97
C PRO A 268 15.79 15.43 -10.71
N THR A 269 15.86 15.30 -12.03
CA THR A 269 16.82 15.99 -12.89
C THR A 269 16.37 17.41 -13.21
N THR A 270 15.10 17.56 -13.60
CA THR A 270 14.57 18.86 -14.04
C THR A 270 13.90 19.65 -12.92
N GLN A 271 13.58 18.99 -11.80
CA GLN A 271 12.77 19.50 -10.68
C GLN A 271 11.34 19.95 -11.08
N HIS A 272 10.97 19.80 -12.35
CA HIS A 272 9.62 20.08 -12.84
C HIS A 272 8.74 18.83 -12.72
N ILE A 273 7.43 19.05 -12.63
CA ILE A 273 6.46 17.94 -12.67
C ILE A 273 6.56 17.23 -14.01
N LYS A 274 6.80 15.93 -13.96
CA LYS A 274 6.93 15.08 -15.15
C LYS A 274 5.55 14.87 -15.77
N PRO A 275 5.33 15.22 -17.05
CA PRO A 275 4.09 14.85 -17.73
C PRO A 275 4.07 13.32 -17.87
N CYS A 276 3.14 12.66 -17.19
CA CYS A 276 3.02 11.21 -17.20
C CYS A 276 1.59 10.77 -16.87
N ILE A 277 1.18 9.61 -17.39
CA ILE A 277 -0.05 8.93 -17.02
C ILE A 277 0.31 7.82 -16.04
N TYR A 278 -0.35 7.79 -14.90
CA TYR A 278 -0.17 6.78 -13.86
C TYR A 278 -1.36 5.84 -13.80
N THR A 279 -1.08 4.54 -13.74
CA THR A 279 -2.07 3.52 -13.40
C THR A 279 -2.12 3.41 -11.88
N TYR A 280 -3.30 3.39 -11.27
CA TYR A 280 -3.42 3.30 -9.81
C TYR A 280 -4.44 2.28 -9.31
N VAL A 281 -4.22 1.83 -8.07
CA VAL A 281 -5.13 1.03 -7.25
C VAL A 281 -5.18 1.62 -5.85
N ILE A 282 -6.36 1.62 -5.25
CA ILE A 282 -6.59 1.89 -3.83
C ILE A 282 -7.08 0.60 -3.18
N ASP A 283 -6.35 0.12 -2.18
CA ASP A 283 -6.78 -0.99 -1.32
C ASP A 283 -7.28 -0.46 0.04
N ASP A 284 -7.34 -1.31 1.06
CA ASP A 284 -7.85 -0.92 2.38
C ASP A 284 -7.01 0.15 3.09
N ASN A 285 -5.73 0.30 2.75
CA ASN A 285 -4.80 1.18 3.49
C ASN A 285 -3.89 2.02 2.60
N THR A 286 -3.79 1.72 1.31
CA THR A 286 -2.75 2.23 0.43
C THR A 286 -3.28 2.65 -0.93
N TRP A 287 -2.76 3.76 -1.41
CA TRP A 287 -2.76 4.17 -2.80
C TRP A 287 -1.46 3.73 -3.43
N ARG A 288 -1.57 2.84 -4.42
CA ARG A 288 -0.44 2.27 -5.15
C ARG A 288 -0.55 2.64 -6.62
N PHE A 289 0.55 3.06 -7.22
CA PHE A 289 0.53 3.45 -8.62
C PHE A 289 1.90 3.35 -9.27
N SER A 290 1.89 3.44 -10.59
CA SER A 290 3.09 3.43 -11.42
C SER A 290 2.84 4.09 -12.77
N GLU A 291 3.91 4.45 -13.46
CA GLU A 291 3.82 5.00 -14.82
C GLU A 291 3.23 3.98 -15.81
N THR A 292 2.33 4.45 -16.69
CA THR A 292 1.53 3.61 -17.58
C THR A 292 2.28 3.24 -18.86
N ASP A 293 3.27 4.02 -19.30
CA ASP A 293 3.95 3.86 -20.61
C ASP A 293 5.28 3.08 -20.51
N VAL A 294 5.39 2.18 -19.53
CA VAL A 294 6.59 1.35 -19.36
C VAL A 294 6.40 0.03 -20.10
N GLN A 295 7.29 -0.21 -21.07
CA GLN A 295 7.27 -1.37 -21.99
C GLN A 295 7.14 -2.72 -21.25
N PHE A 296 7.66 -2.80 -20.03
CA PHE A 296 7.48 -3.94 -19.11
C PHE A 296 6.02 -4.41 -18.96
N PHE A 297 5.06 -3.48 -18.91
CA PHE A 297 3.66 -3.84 -18.73
C PHE A 297 2.94 -4.29 -19.99
N ALA A 298 3.50 -4.03 -21.18
CA ALA A 298 2.92 -4.51 -22.43
C ALA A 298 2.86 -6.06 -22.44
N ASP A 299 3.80 -6.70 -21.74
CA ASP A 299 3.90 -8.16 -21.63
C ASP A 299 3.18 -8.74 -20.41
N LEU A 300 2.62 -7.91 -19.53
CA LEU A 300 1.87 -8.34 -18.35
C LEU A 300 0.35 -8.34 -18.60
N ALA A 301 -0.33 -9.33 -18.03
CA ALA A 301 -1.77 -9.54 -18.25
C ALA A 301 -2.67 -8.40 -17.73
N SER A 302 -2.22 -7.65 -16.71
CA SER A 302 -2.90 -6.45 -16.22
C SER A 302 -2.03 -5.64 -15.26
N LYS A 303 -1.94 -4.32 -15.50
CA LYS A 303 -1.25 -3.37 -14.62
C LYS A 303 -1.95 -3.22 -13.27
N HIS A 304 -3.27 -3.07 -13.28
CA HIS A 304 -4.07 -2.97 -12.06
C HIS A 304 -3.97 -4.24 -11.21
N ALA A 305 -4.04 -5.42 -11.82
CA ALA A 305 -3.88 -6.67 -11.09
C ALA A 305 -2.48 -6.78 -10.45
N LEU A 306 -1.45 -6.29 -11.13
CA LEU A 306 -0.10 -6.24 -10.59
C LEU A 306 0.00 -5.31 -9.38
N LEU A 307 -0.49 -4.08 -9.47
CA LEU A 307 -0.50 -3.14 -8.35
C LEU A 307 -1.30 -3.67 -7.15
N ALA A 308 -2.40 -4.38 -7.43
CA ALA A 308 -3.29 -5.00 -6.45
C ALA A 308 -2.76 -6.33 -5.87
N ASN A 309 -1.54 -6.77 -6.20
CA ASN A 309 -0.98 -8.07 -5.78
C ASN A 309 -1.87 -9.27 -6.15
N GLY A 310 -2.56 -9.19 -7.29
CA GLY A 310 -3.51 -10.19 -7.75
C GLY A 310 -4.72 -10.37 -6.83
N SER A 311 -5.11 -9.34 -6.07
CA SER A 311 -6.37 -9.34 -5.31
C SER A 311 -7.58 -9.34 -6.24
N GLU A 312 -8.61 -10.11 -5.90
CA GLU A 312 -9.89 -10.10 -6.62
C GLU A 312 -10.67 -8.80 -6.41
N TYR A 313 -10.30 -8.03 -5.37
CA TYR A 313 -11.02 -6.84 -4.92
C TYR A 313 -10.06 -5.68 -4.69
N VAL A 314 -10.55 -4.48 -5.00
CA VAL A 314 -9.94 -3.19 -4.66
C VAL A 314 -11.01 -2.25 -4.09
N ARG A 315 -10.61 -1.17 -3.43
CA ARG A 315 -11.54 -0.09 -3.08
C ARG A 315 -11.84 0.77 -4.30
N TYR A 316 -10.80 1.07 -5.06
CA TYR A 316 -10.93 1.80 -6.33
C TYR A 316 -9.71 1.56 -7.24
N ALA A 317 -9.84 1.87 -8.53
CA ALA A 317 -8.75 1.73 -9.50
C ALA A 317 -9.04 2.54 -10.78
N GLY A 318 -7.99 2.96 -11.46
CA GLY A 318 -8.11 3.71 -12.72
C GLY A 318 -6.76 4.19 -13.21
N GLU A 319 -6.78 5.30 -13.94
CA GLU A 319 -5.62 6.08 -14.32
C GLU A 319 -5.75 7.51 -13.78
N PHE A 320 -4.60 8.18 -13.63
CA PHE A 320 -4.56 9.58 -13.24
C PHE A 320 -3.32 10.27 -13.79
N HIS A 321 -3.36 11.59 -13.88
CA HIS A 321 -2.22 12.40 -14.31
C HIS A 321 -2.25 13.79 -13.69
N ALA A 322 -1.08 14.41 -13.59
CA ALA A 322 -0.95 15.81 -13.24
C ALA A 322 -1.10 16.69 -14.49
N ARG A 323 -1.73 17.85 -14.35
CA ARG A 323 -1.74 18.90 -15.38
C ARG A 323 -1.71 20.30 -14.75
N PRO A 324 -1.23 21.33 -15.48
CA PRO A 324 -1.39 22.72 -15.06
C PRO A 324 -2.88 23.06 -15.02
N LYS A 325 -3.32 23.73 -13.97
CA LYS A 325 -4.74 24.00 -13.69
C LYS A 325 -5.39 24.86 -14.78
N TYR A 326 -4.64 25.79 -15.37
CA TYR A 326 -5.15 26.67 -16.44
C TYR A 326 -4.72 26.23 -17.85
N GLY A 327 -4.26 24.98 -17.99
CA GLY A 327 -3.89 24.35 -19.25
C GLY A 327 -2.40 24.45 -19.59
N TRP A 328 -1.94 23.54 -20.45
CA TRP A 328 -0.53 23.38 -20.80
C TRP A 328 0.11 24.61 -21.48
N ASP A 329 -0.70 25.44 -22.16
CA ASP A 329 -0.23 26.69 -22.79
C ASP A 329 -0.05 27.84 -21.80
N LYS A 330 -0.71 27.74 -20.64
CA LYS A 330 -0.63 28.71 -19.53
C LYS A 330 0.01 28.01 -18.32
N CYS A 331 1.14 27.36 -18.55
CA CYS A 331 1.85 26.62 -17.51
C CYS A 331 2.21 27.56 -16.37
N ASP A 332 1.38 27.54 -15.34
CA ASP A 332 1.52 28.28 -14.11
C ASP A 332 2.05 27.34 -13.01
N ASP A 333 2.25 27.91 -11.81
CA ASP A 333 2.70 27.14 -10.65
C ASP A 333 1.55 26.37 -9.97
N GLU A 334 0.29 26.52 -10.39
CA GLU A 334 -0.84 25.75 -9.86
C GLU A 334 -1.10 24.48 -10.67
N TRP A 335 -0.92 23.33 -10.01
CA TRP A 335 -1.15 22.01 -10.59
C TRP A 335 -2.39 21.35 -10.01
N GLU A 336 -3.02 20.51 -10.81
CA GLU A 336 -4.12 19.65 -10.39
C GLU A 336 -3.90 18.18 -10.79
N LEU A 337 -4.43 17.26 -9.98
CA LEU A 337 -4.49 15.85 -10.30
C LEU A 337 -5.86 15.52 -10.92
N VAL A 338 -5.81 14.90 -12.09
CA VAL A 338 -6.99 14.40 -12.79
C VAL A 338 -7.05 12.88 -12.62
N PHE A 339 -8.09 12.39 -11.96
CA PHE A 339 -8.33 10.96 -11.76
C PHE A 339 -9.51 10.47 -12.60
N ASP A 340 -9.46 9.21 -13.01
CA ASP A 340 -10.58 8.51 -13.61
C ASP A 340 -10.85 7.14 -12.94
N ASN A 341 -11.87 6.44 -13.46
CA ASN A 341 -12.21 5.07 -13.10
C ASN A 341 -11.87 4.04 -14.21
N GLY A 342 -10.92 4.40 -15.08
CA GLY A 342 -10.47 3.64 -16.24
C GLY A 342 -9.64 2.41 -15.86
N SER A 343 -10.30 1.34 -15.41
CA SER A 343 -9.65 0.05 -15.20
C SER A 343 -10.37 -1.05 -15.95
N GLY A 344 -9.73 -1.67 -16.94
CA GLY A 344 -10.29 -2.87 -17.58
C GLY A 344 -10.47 -4.02 -16.59
N THR A 345 -9.58 -4.11 -15.59
CA THR A 345 -9.54 -5.20 -14.62
C THR A 345 -10.59 -5.09 -13.53
N TYR A 346 -10.87 -3.90 -12.99
CA TYR A 346 -11.83 -3.72 -11.90
C TYR A 346 -13.08 -2.92 -12.32
N ALA A 347 -12.96 -2.04 -13.33
CA ALA A 347 -14.02 -1.20 -13.87
C ALA A 347 -14.96 -0.61 -12.79
N PRO A 348 -14.41 0.12 -11.81
CA PRO A 348 -15.17 0.52 -10.65
C PRO A 348 -16.28 1.53 -10.99
N ASN A 349 -17.34 1.54 -10.20
CA ASN A 349 -18.51 2.40 -10.44
C ASN A 349 -18.12 3.89 -10.38
N SER A 350 -18.50 4.68 -11.39
CA SER A 350 -18.21 6.11 -11.43
C SER A 350 -18.97 6.93 -10.40
N ASP A 351 -20.05 6.40 -9.81
CA ASP A 351 -20.70 7.05 -8.67
C ASP A 351 -19.74 7.26 -7.48
N LEU A 352 -18.69 6.44 -7.37
CA LEU A 352 -17.68 6.52 -6.30
C LEU A 352 -16.54 7.50 -6.60
N LEU A 353 -16.55 8.19 -7.75
CA LEU A 353 -15.57 9.26 -8.04
C LEU A 353 -15.65 10.39 -7.01
N ILE A 354 -16.85 10.65 -6.45
CA ILE A 354 -16.98 11.65 -5.39
C ILE A 354 -16.25 11.21 -4.12
N ASN A 355 -16.38 9.94 -3.73
CA ASN A 355 -15.69 9.36 -2.57
C ASN A 355 -14.17 9.40 -2.77
N LEU A 356 -13.70 9.14 -3.99
CA LEU A 356 -12.29 9.27 -4.36
C LEU A 356 -11.80 10.71 -4.14
N LYS A 357 -12.54 11.68 -4.66
CA LYS A 357 -12.21 13.10 -4.51
C LYS A 357 -12.14 13.52 -3.05
N GLU A 358 -13.13 13.14 -2.26
CA GLU A 358 -13.21 13.45 -0.83
C GLU A 358 -12.08 12.78 -0.02
N LEU A 359 -11.73 11.52 -0.34
CA LEU A 359 -10.61 10.82 0.29
C LEU A 359 -9.29 11.59 0.09
N PHE A 360 -9.03 12.05 -1.13
CA PHE A 360 -7.81 12.79 -1.45
C PHE A 360 -7.79 14.17 -0.81
N LEU A 361 -8.90 14.91 -0.83
CA LEU A 361 -9.01 16.20 -0.13
C LEU A 361 -8.88 16.04 1.38
N PHE A 362 -9.37 14.94 1.96
CA PHE A 362 -9.18 14.67 3.39
C PHE A 362 -7.70 14.45 3.76
N ASN A 363 -6.96 13.73 2.91
CA ASN A 363 -5.54 13.45 3.13
C ASN A 363 -4.64 14.65 2.74
N PHE A 364 -5.07 15.43 1.76
CA PHE A 364 -4.34 16.58 1.19
C PHE A 364 -5.31 17.76 0.95
N PRO A 365 -5.65 18.55 1.98
CA PRO A 365 -6.71 19.58 1.90
C PRO A 365 -6.53 20.66 0.82
N GLU A 366 -5.29 20.95 0.44
CA GLU A 366 -4.94 21.98 -0.57
C GLU A 366 -4.76 21.39 -1.98
N LEU A 367 -5.01 20.09 -2.16
CA LEU A 367 -4.88 19.46 -3.47
C LEU A 367 -5.99 19.94 -4.42
N ASN A 368 -5.60 20.54 -5.54
CA ASN A 368 -6.52 20.67 -6.67
C ASN A 368 -6.72 19.28 -7.29
N ILE A 369 -7.95 18.75 -7.19
CA ILE A 369 -8.30 17.43 -7.73
C ILE A 369 -9.59 17.50 -8.55
N VAL A 370 -9.53 16.85 -9.71
CA VAL A 370 -10.66 16.67 -10.62
C VAL A 370 -10.82 15.18 -10.90
N THR A 371 -12.07 14.73 -10.94
CA THR A 371 -12.42 13.34 -11.21
C THR A 371 -13.36 13.28 -12.40
N TYR A 372 -13.08 12.39 -13.36
CA TYR A 372 -13.91 12.18 -14.54
C TYR A 372 -14.32 10.71 -14.67
N ASP A 373 -15.52 10.47 -15.18
CA ASP A 373 -15.86 9.14 -15.70
C ASP A 373 -14.96 8.82 -16.88
N TYR A 374 -14.56 7.55 -17.02
CA TYR A 374 -13.73 7.06 -18.11
C TYR A 374 -14.26 7.43 -19.51
N ASN A 375 -15.58 7.57 -19.66
CA ASN A 375 -16.22 7.93 -20.92
C ASN A 375 -16.40 9.45 -21.12
N ASP A 376 -16.05 10.26 -20.13
CA ASP A 376 -16.22 11.72 -20.19
C ASP A 376 -15.34 12.32 -21.31
N PRO A 377 -15.92 13.11 -22.24
CA PRO A 377 -15.14 13.77 -23.29
C PRO A 377 -14.01 14.66 -22.77
N ARG A 378 -14.19 15.29 -21.60
CA ARG A 378 -13.19 16.19 -20.99
C ARG A 378 -11.95 15.44 -20.53
N LEU A 379 -12.11 14.19 -20.09
CA LEU A 379 -10.98 13.31 -19.79
C LEU A 379 -10.17 13.02 -21.05
N LYS A 380 -10.85 12.66 -22.15
CA LYS A 380 -10.20 12.36 -23.44
C LYS A 380 -9.42 13.56 -23.99
N GLU A 381 -9.99 14.75 -23.87
CA GLU A 381 -9.31 16.01 -24.20
C GLU A 381 -8.07 16.19 -23.33
N SER A 382 -8.20 16.08 -22.00
CA SER A 382 -7.08 16.22 -21.08
C SER A 382 -5.94 15.24 -21.34
N VAL A 383 -6.26 13.98 -21.64
CA VAL A 383 -5.25 12.95 -21.98
C VAL A 383 -4.60 13.25 -23.33
N THR A 384 -5.35 13.78 -24.29
CA THR A 384 -4.81 14.17 -25.60
C THR A 384 -3.80 15.31 -25.46
N GLU A 385 -4.12 16.33 -24.66
CA GLU A 385 -3.20 17.43 -24.37
C GLU A 385 -1.95 16.95 -23.63
N LEU A 386 -2.12 16.09 -22.62
CA LEU A 386 -0.99 15.49 -21.91
C LEU A 386 -0.08 14.69 -22.85
N LYS A 387 -0.63 13.92 -23.79
CA LYS A 387 0.20 13.17 -24.77
C LYS A 387 1.08 14.11 -25.61
N ARG A 388 0.55 15.26 -26.04
CA ARG A 388 1.36 16.29 -26.73
C ARG A 388 2.46 16.85 -25.81
N ALA A 389 2.16 17.07 -24.53
CA ALA A 389 3.14 17.52 -23.55
C ALA A 389 4.24 16.48 -23.30
N ILE A 390 3.89 15.19 -23.23
CA ILE A 390 4.84 14.07 -23.12
C ILE A 390 5.79 14.04 -24.32
N GLU A 391 5.27 14.17 -25.55
CA GLU A 391 6.10 14.21 -26.76
C GLU A 391 7.07 15.40 -26.74
N LYS A 392 6.60 16.59 -26.36
CA LYS A 392 7.45 17.78 -26.20
C LYS A 392 8.53 17.58 -25.13
N TYR A 393 8.17 16.96 -24.00
CA TYR A 393 9.10 16.64 -22.92
C TYR A 393 10.19 15.67 -23.37
N LYS A 394 9.81 14.53 -23.97
CA LYS A 394 10.75 13.52 -24.50
C LYS A 394 11.78 14.12 -25.47
N ASN A 395 11.33 15.01 -26.37
CA ASN A 395 12.21 15.71 -27.30
C ASN A 395 13.21 16.61 -26.56
N SER A 396 12.75 17.38 -25.56
CA SER A 396 13.62 18.27 -24.77
C SER A 396 14.66 17.53 -23.94
N THR A 397 14.28 16.44 -23.27
CA THR A 397 15.20 15.63 -22.45
C THR A 397 16.27 14.96 -23.30
N THR A 398 15.90 14.46 -24.49
CA THR A 398 16.86 13.87 -25.44
C THR A 398 17.91 14.89 -25.87
N THR A 399 17.50 16.13 -26.15
CA THR A 399 18.42 17.22 -26.49
C THR A 399 19.36 17.54 -25.33
N VAL A 400 18.87 17.59 -24.09
CA VAL A 400 19.72 17.84 -22.90
C VAL A 400 20.73 16.72 -22.70
N GLN A 401 20.33 15.45 -22.80
CA GLN A 401 21.24 14.31 -22.69
C GLN A 401 22.32 14.31 -23.77
N GLN A 402 21.96 14.65 -25.01
CA GLN A 402 22.93 14.81 -26.10
C GLN A 402 23.91 15.95 -25.83
N LEU A 403 23.44 17.08 -25.30
CA LEU A 403 24.32 18.20 -24.94
C LEU A 403 25.30 17.83 -23.82
N VAL A 404 24.85 17.10 -22.79
CA VAL A 404 25.72 16.62 -21.70
C VAL A 404 26.75 15.62 -22.22
N LEU A 405 26.36 14.64 -23.03
CA LEU A 405 27.28 13.66 -23.64
C LEU A 405 28.29 14.32 -24.58
N ASN A 406 27.87 15.35 -25.33
CA ASN A 406 28.78 16.12 -26.18
C ASN A 406 29.76 16.94 -25.35
N TYR A 407 29.36 17.49 -24.21
CA TYR A 407 30.27 18.22 -23.32
C TYR A 407 31.31 17.31 -22.65
N SER A 408 30.89 16.12 -22.22
CA SER A 408 31.77 15.11 -21.59
C SER A 408 32.75 14.46 -22.56
N SER A 409 32.43 14.42 -23.87
CA SER A 409 33.34 13.89 -24.90
C SER A 409 34.38 14.89 -25.40
N HIS A 410 34.21 16.20 -25.12
CA HIS A 410 35.17 17.25 -25.45
C HIS A 410 36.10 17.63 -24.27
N SER A 411 36.02 16.90 -23.15
CA SER A 411 36.82 17.13 -21.94
C SER A 411 37.83 16.02 -21.65
N VAL A 412 38.24 15.26 -22.69
CA VAL A 412 39.38 14.31 -22.66
C VAL A 412 40.54 14.86 -23.48
#